data_AF-A0A950S435-F1
#
_entry.id   AF-A0A950S435-F1
#
_cell.length_a   1.000
_cell.length_b   1.000
_cell.length_c   1.000
_cell.angle_alpha   90.00
_cell.angle_beta   90.00
_cell.angle_gamma   90.00
#
_symmetry.space_group_name_H-M   'P 1'
#
loop_
_entity.id
_entity.type
_entity.pdbx_description
1 polymer ?
#
loop_
_entity_poly.entity_id
_entity_poly.type
_entity_poly.pdbx_seq_one_letter_code
_entity_poly.pdbx_strand_id
1 'polypeptide(L)' 'DVERAYASPDPEQALSVLRKYDVQWVYVGGLERAYYPAVGLDKLRDMPELHLVYDADGVQIYQVVQP' A
#
# COMPACT_ATOMS: atom_id res chain seq x y z
N ASP A 1 12.78 -2.98 2.33
CA ASP A 1 11.99 -1.74 2.11
C ASP A 1 10.50 -2.01 1.96
N VAL A 2 10.08 -3.02 1.18
CA VAL A 2 8.66 -3.41 1.03
C VAL A 2 7.97 -3.69 2.37
N GLU A 3 8.61 -4.44 3.28
CA GLU A 3 8.10 -4.64 4.65
C GLU A 3 7.84 -3.32 5.37
N ARG A 4 8.75 -2.33 5.24
CA ARG A 4 8.57 -1.01 5.86
C ARG A 4 7.40 -0.24 5.23
N ALA A 5 7.15 -0.42 3.94
CA ALA A 5 6.01 0.21 3.28
C ALA A 5 4.68 -0.35 3.79
N TYR A 6 4.56 -1.67 3.93
CA TYR A 6 3.33 -2.35 4.39
C TYR A 6 3.14 -2.39 5.91
N ALA A 7 4.21 -2.44 6.70
CA ALA A 7 4.11 -2.62 8.16
C ALA A 7 4.11 -1.29 8.95
N SER A 8 4.76 -0.25 8.42
CA SER A 8 4.79 1.05 9.11
C SER A 8 3.40 1.70 9.07
N PRO A 9 2.92 2.37 10.12
CA PRO A 9 1.71 3.20 10.05
C PRO A 9 1.96 4.56 9.38
N ASP A 10 3.22 4.91 9.13
CA ASP A 10 3.62 6.21 8.59
C ASP A 10 3.45 6.24 7.05
N PRO A 11 2.62 7.14 6.49
CA PRO A 11 2.38 7.24 5.05
C PRO A 11 3.59 7.78 4.28
N GLU A 12 4.38 8.69 4.86
CA GLU A 12 5.58 9.23 4.22
C GLU A 12 6.65 8.16 4.02
N GLN A 13 6.78 7.24 4.98
CA GLN A 13 7.67 6.09 4.84
C GLN A 13 7.24 5.14 3.72
N ALA A 14 5.94 4.87 3.57
CA ALA A 14 5.45 4.10 2.42
C ALA A 14 5.75 4.81 1.11
N LEU A 15 5.40 6.10 1.03
CA LEU A 15 5.59 6.91 -0.18
C LEU A 15 7.06 7.01 -0.60
N SER A 16 7.99 7.12 0.37
CA SER A 16 9.43 7.11 0.10
C SER A 16 9.88 5.81 -0.57
N VAL A 17 9.36 4.66 -0.11
CA VAL A 17 9.63 3.36 -0.73
C VAL A 17 9.01 3.29 -2.12
N LEU A 18 7.73 3.68 -2.27
CA LEU A 18 7.03 3.65 -3.56
C LEU A 18 7.78 4.48 -4.61
N ARG A 19 8.23 5.69 -4.27
CA ARG A 19 9.02 6.55 -5.16
C ARG A 19 10.40 5.99 -5.45
N LYS A 20 11.10 5.48 -4.43
CA LYS A 20 12.46 4.93 -4.58
C LYS A 20 12.52 3.79 -5.59
N TYR A 21 11.45 2.99 -5.68
CA TYR A 21 11.37 1.84 -6.59
C TYR A 21 10.47 2.08 -7.81
N ASP A 22 10.00 3.31 -8.03
CA ASP A 22 9.07 3.67 -9.12
C ASP A 22 7.87 2.70 -9.21
N VAL A 23 7.27 2.43 -8.04
CA VAL A 23 6.15 1.52 -7.92
C VAL A 23 4.92 2.16 -8.54
N GLN A 24 4.30 1.45 -9.49
CA GLN A 24 3.08 1.88 -10.16
C GLN A 24 1.81 1.26 -9.56
N TRP A 25 1.94 0.08 -8.94
CA TRP A 25 0.83 -0.69 -8.38
C TRP A 25 1.21 -1.29 -7.03
N VAL A 26 0.29 -1.20 -6.07
CA VAL A 26 0.39 -1.79 -4.74
C VAL A 26 -0.70 -2.84 -4.61
N TYR A 27 -0.31 -4.06 -4.24
CA TYR A 27 -1.23 -5.20 -4.10
C TYR A 27 -1.38 -5.57 -2.63
N VAL A 28 -2.62 -5.70 -2.16
CA VAL A 28 -2.96 -6.11 -0.80
C VAL A 28 -3.96 -7.25 -0.87
N GLY A 29 -3.50 -8.48 -0.64
CA GLY A 29 -4.35 -9.67 -0.62
C GLY A 29 -4.44 -10.34 0.75
N GLY A 30 -4.99 -11.56 0.77
CA GLY A 30 -5.10 -12.36 1.98
C GLY A 30 -3.75 -12.73 2.61
N LEU A 31 -2.69 -12.87 1.79
CA LEU A 31 -1.34 -13.13 2.29
C LEU A 31 -0.81 -11.91 3.04
N GLU A 32 -0.78 -10.74 2.41
CA GLU A 32 -0.29 -9.49 3.01
C GLU A 32 -1.05 -9.15 4.29
N ARG A 33 -2.37 -9.38 4.32
CA ARG A 33 -3.20 -9.20 5.52
C ARG A 33 -2.89 -10.16 6.66
N ALA A 34 -2.37 -11.36 6.35
CA ALA A 34 -1.94 -12.32 7.35
C ALA A 34 -0.52 -12.04 7.87
N TYR A 35 0.33 -11.41 7.06
CA TYR A 35 1.74 -11.17 7.37
C TYR A 35 2.03 -9.77 7.94
N TYR A 36 1.22 -8.76 7.59
CA TYR A 36 1.43 -7.38 8.01
C TYR A 36 0.34 -6.87 8.97
N PRO A 37 0.69 -5.94 9.89
CA PRO A 37 -0.27 -5.40 10.82
C PRO A 37 -1.35 -4.57 10.10
N ALA A 38 -2.60 -4.73 10.52
CA ALA A 38 -3.75 -4.06 9.92
C ALA A 38 -3.59 -2.53 9.85
N VAL A 39 -2.99 -1.90 10.86
CA VAL A 39 -2.76 -0.44 10.89
C VAL A 39 -1.84 0.05 9.76
N GLY A 40 -0.88 -0.76 9.34
CA GLY A 40 0.03 -0.42 8.24
C GLY A 40 -0.62 -0.58 6.86
N LEU A 41 -1.59 -1.49 6.74
CA LEU A 41 -2.38 -1.69 5.52
C LEU A 41 -3.52 -0.67 5.41
N ASP A 42 -4.16 -0.35 6.53
CA ASP A 42 -5.29 0.58 6.58
C ASP A 42 -4.88 1.97 6.10
N LYS A 43 -3.69 2.44 6.48
CA LYS A 43 -3.16 3.74 6.02
C LYS A 43 -3.15 3.87 4.49
N LEU A 44 -2.93 2.78 3.74
CA LEU A 44 -2.83 2.80 2.28
C LEU A 44 -4.14 3.28 1.65
N ARG A 45 -5.26 3.00 2.32
CA ARG A 45 -6.60 3.42 1.89
C ARG A 45 -6.82 4.93 2.08
N ASP A 46 -6.12 5.53 3.03
CA ASP A 46 -6.24 6.94 3.41
C ASP A 46 -5.16 7.81 2.74
N MET A 47 -4.21 7.19 2.01
CA MET A 47 -3.16 7.89 1.27
C MET A 47 -3.72 8.54 -0.01
N PRO A 48 -3.59 9.86 -0.21
CA PRO A 48 -4.07 10.54 -1.42
C PRO A 48 -3.28 10.16 -2.69
N GLU A 49 -2.05 9.67 -2.55
CA GLU A 49 -1.21 9.21 -3.67
C GLU A 49 -1.57 7.80 -4.15
N LEU A 50 -2.52 7.12 -3.50
CA LEU A 50 -2.98 5.79 -3.84
C LEU A 50 -4.43 5.83 -4.28
N HIS A 51 -4.68 5.38 -5.50
CA HIS A 51 -6.01 5.25 -6.06
C HIS A 51 -6.42 3.79 -6.13
N LEU A 52 -7.47 3.41 -5.41
CA LEU A 52 -8.01 2.05 -5.46
C LEU A 52 -8.63 1.77 -6.84
N VAL A 53 -8.03 0.85 -7.60
CA VAL A 53 -8.50 0.46 -8.94
C VAL A 53 -9.19 -0.91 -8.97
N TYR A 54 -9.02 -1.69 -7.92
CA TYR A 54 -9.61 -3.03 -7.79
C TYR A 54 -9.89 -3.34 -6.33
N ASP A 55 -11.10 -3.81 -6.05
CA ASP A 55 -11.55 -4.28 -4.74
C ASP A 55 -12.53 -5.45 -4.95
N ALA A 56 -12.03 -6.68 -4.88
CA ALA A 56 -12.85 -7.88 -4.97
C ALA A 56 -12.11 -9.10 -4.36
N ASP A 57 -12.88 -10.10 -3.91
CA ASP A 57 -12.34 -11.38 -3.38
C ASP A 57 -11.27 -11.23 -2.29
N GLY A 58 -11.37 -10.17 -1.47
CA GLY A 58 -10.41 -9.88 -0.41
C GLY A 58 -9.04 -9.36 -0.91
N VAL A 59 -8.97 -8.98 -2.18
CA VAL A 59 -7.82 -8.37 -2.84
C VAL A 59 -8.11 -6.92 -3.14
N GLN A 60 -7.14 -6.07 -2.86
CA GLN A 60 -7.15 -4.65 -3.17
C GLN A 60 -5.92 -4.30 -3.99
N ILE A 61 -6.11 -3.57 -5.08
CA ILE A 61 -5.01 -3.05 -5.89
C ILE A 61 -5.14 -1.53 -5.93
N TYR A 62 -4.08 -0.87 -5.51
CA TYR A 62 -3.96 0.58 -5.56
C TYR A 62 -2.98 0.95 -6.67
N GLN A 63 -3.41 1.86 -7.55
CA GLN A 63 -2.52 2.55 -8.46
C GLN A 63 -1.83 3.68 -7.72
N VAL A 64 -0.53 3.84 -7.92
CA VAL A 64 0.18 5.03 -7.46
C VAL A 64 -0.15 6.17 -8.41
N VAL A 65 -0.99 7.09 -7.95
CA VAL A 65 -1.32 8.32 -8.67
C VAL A 65 -0.36 9.39 -8.18
N GLN A 66 0.76 9.52 -8.89
CA GLN A 66 1.70 10.61 -8.62
C GLN A 66 0.98 11.95 -8.81
N PRO A 67 1.11 12.92 -7.89
CA PRO A 67 1.06 14.32 -8.25
C PRO A 67 2.34 14.77 -8.94
#